data_AF-A0A6S6S7J3-F1
#
_entry.id   AF-A0A6S6S7J3-F1
#
_cell.length_a   1.000
_cell.length_b   1.000
_cell.length_c   1.000
_cell.angle_alpha   90.00
_cell.angle_beta   90.00
_cell.angle_gamma   90.00
#
_symmetry.space_group_name_H-M   'P 1'
#
loop_
_entity.id
_entity.type
_entity.pdbx_description
1 polymer ?
#
loop_
_entity_poly.entity_id
_entity_poly.type
_entity_poly.pdbx_seq_one_letter_code
_entity_poly.pdbx_strand_id
1 'polypeptide(L)'
;MKLKNVQLLYTGHLVASILLFFIGLIYLRSLQTVLVNIEITGFDPIAYDAPTYNFAQIAVFFCALTIFVGYKTQVKLPLIGVCLVGNGFVFLGLALILFLLPRYWNLYDTFWYWCFYILANVVLTMLAISKYEKAVLKAPIYEDTILDDLDKL
;
A
#
# COMPACT_ATOMS: atom_id res chain seq x y z
N MET A 1 -23.06 4.63 3.96
CA MET A 1 -22.19 3.47 4.35
C MET A 1 -22.16 3.33 5.87
N LYS A 2 -22.53 2.16 6.42
CA LYS A 2 -22.63 1.94 7.88
C LYS A 2 -21.26 1.98 8.56
N LEU A 3 -21.16 2.54 9.77
CA LEU A 3 -19.93 2.74 10.57
C LEU A 3 -19.01 1.49 10.61
N LYS A 4 -19.63 0.31 10.71
CA LYS A 4 -18.98 -1.01 10.74
C LYS A 4 -18.10 -1.28 9.51
N ASN A 5 -18.47 -0.76 8.33
CA ASN A 5 -17.72 -0.99 7.09
C ASN A 5 -16.44 -0.15 7.03
N VAL A 6 -16.38 0.98 7.75
CA VAL A 6 -15.20 1.85 7.75
C VAL A 6 -14.14 1.35 8.73
N GLN A 7 -14.55 0.87 9.91
CA GLN A 7 -13.62 0.18 10.82
C GLN A 7 -13.02 -1.06 10.15
N LEU A 8 -13.82 -1.86 9.44
CA LEU A 8 -13.34 -3.03 8.71
C LEU A 8 -12.30 -2.64 7.64
N LEU A 9 -12.52 -1.52 6.93
CA LEU A 9 -11.58 -0.99 5.95
C LEU A 9 -10.22 -0.65 6.57
N TYR A 10 -10.21 0.03 7.73
CA TYR A 10 -8.96 0.38 8.41
C TYR A 10 -8.24 -0.83 8.98
N THR A 11 -8.97 -1.76 9.61
CA THR A 11 -8.38 -3.02 10.10
C THR A 11 -7.81 -3.84 8.94
N GLY A 12 -8.52 -3.92 7.81
CA GLY A 12 -8.04 -4.57 6.60
C GLY A 12 -6.76 -3.93 6.06
N HIS A 13 -6.70 -2.60 6.01
CA HIS A 13 -5.50 -1.87 5.60
C HIS A 13 -4.31 -2.12 6.53
N LEU A 14 -4.54 -2.19 7.85
CA LEU A 14 -3.50 -2.48 8.84
C LEU A 14 -2.96 -3.91 8.66
N VAL A 15 -3.83 -4.90 8.50
CA VAL A 15 -3.43 -6.29 8.24
C VAL A 15 -2.67 -6.38 6.92
N ALA A 16 -3.16 -5.73 5.85
CA ALA A 16 -2.49 -5.71 4.55
C ALA A 16 -1.09 -5.07 4.63
N SER A 17 -0.92 -4.02 5.45
CA SER A 17 0.38 -3.38 5.69
C SER A 17 1.38 -4.37 6.30
N ILE A 18 0.93 -5.14 7.29
CA ILE A 18 1.75 -6.15 7.97
C ILE A 18 2.08 -7.31 7.00
N LEU A 19 1.11 -7.76 6.22
CA LEU A 19 1.34 -8.81 5.20
C LEU A 19 2.36 -8.36 4.16
N LEU A 20 2.28 -7.11 3.68
CA LEU A 20 3.24 -6.58 2.72
C LEU A 20 4.67 -6.59 3.27
N PHE A 21 4.85 -6.31 4.56
CA PHE A 21 6.18 -6.38 5.21
C PHE A 21 6.77 -7.79 5.14
N PHE A 22 6.00 -8.80 5.53
CA PHE A 22 6.46 -10.19 5.48
C PHE A 22 6.71 -10.68 4.04
N ILE A 23 5.85 -10.29 3.11
CA ILE A 23 6.04 -10.56 1.68
C ILE A 23 7.35 -9.92 1.18
N GLY A 24 7.64 -8.69 1.59
CA GLY A 24 8.90 -8.03 1.30
C GLY A 24 10.13 -8.79 1.82
N LEU A 25 10.07 -9.31 3.06
CA LEU A 25 11.14 -10.14 3.61
C LEU A 25 11.35 -11.44 2.83
N ILE A 26 10.27 -12.10 2.39
CA ILE A 26 10.33 -13.32 1.59
C ILE A 26 11.06 -13.04 0.27
N TYR A 27 10.67 -11.98 -0.44
CA TYR A 27 11.29 -11.66 -1.73
C TYR A 27 12.71 -11.09 -1.58
N LEU A 28 13.01 -10.39 -0.49
CA LEU A 28 14.38 -9.96 -0.17
C LEU A 28 15.30 -11.17 0.00
N ARG A 29 14.86 -12.18 0.75
CA ARG A 29 15.62 -13.43 0.94
C ARG A 29 15.76 -14.22 -0.36
N SER A 30 14.72 -14.22 -1.20
CA SER A 30 14.78 -14.81 -2.53
C SER A 30 15.87 -14.14 -3.39
N LEU A 31 15.90 -12.81 -3.41
CA LEU A 31 16.92 -12.03 -4.12
C LEU A 31 18.34 -12.30 -3.60
N GLN A 32 18.53 -12.39 -2.28
CA GLN A 32 19.81 -12.76 -1.69
C GLN A 32 20.30 -14.13 -2.16
N THR A 33 19.40 -15.12 -2.24
CA THR A 33 19.72 -16.45 -2.76
C THR A 33 20.18 -16.38 -4.22
N VAL A 34 19.49 -15.59 -5.04
CA VAL A 34 19.85 -15.41 -6.45
C VAL A 34 21.22 -14.75 -6.58
N LEU A 35 21.49 -13.71 -5.79
CA LEU A 35 22.79 -13.01 -5.77
C LEU A 35 23.95 -13.95 -5.47
N VAL A 36 23.81 -14.83 -4.47
CA VAL A 36 24.83 -15.84 -4.14
C VAL A 36 25.00 -16.85 -5.28
N ASN A 37 23.90 -17.30 -5.90
CA ASN A 37 23.97 -18.26 -7.00
C ASN A 37 24.68 -17.68 -8.24
N ILE A 38 24.57 -16.38 -8.49
CA ILE A 38 25.26 -15.73 -9.63
C ILE A 38 26.78 -15.92 -9.55
N GLU A 39 27.36 -15.93 -8.34
CA GLU A 39 28.79 -16.18 -8.14
C GLU A 39 29.21 -17.61 -8.53
N ILE A 40 28.27 -18.56 -8.50
CA ILE A 40 28.52 -19.99 -8.72
C ILE A 40 28.17 -20.40 -10.16
N THR A 41 27.01 -19.97 -10.66
CA THR A 41 26.44 -20.45 -11.94
C THR A 41 26.52 -19.43 -13.07
N GLY A 42 27.03 -18.21 -12.79
CA GLY A 42 26.98 -17.10 -13.72
C GLY A 42 25.66 -16.33 -13.67
N PHE A 43 25.63 -15.18 -14.33
CA PHE A 43 24.53 -14.23 -14.26
C PHE A 43 23.35 -14.62 -15.14
N ASP A 44 22.19 -14.88 -14.52
CA ASP A 44 20.89 -15.02 -15.19
C ASP A 44 20.03 -13.77 -14.95
N PRO A 45 19.72 -12.98 -16.01
CA PRO A 45 18.85 -11.81 -15.93
C PRO A 45 17.49 -12.08 -15.31
N ILE A 46 16.87 -13.20 -15.70
CA ILE A 46 15.47 -13.49 -15.41
C ILE A 46 15.34 -13.85 -13.94
N ALA A 47 16.24 -14.70 -13.45
CA ALA A 47 16.29 -15.07 -12.05
C ALA A 47 16.56 -13.86 -11.14
N TYR A 48 17.43 -12.94 -11.56
CA TYR A 48 17.76 -11.73 -10.79
C TYR A 48 16.58 -10.76 -10.67
N ASP A 49 15.82 -10.56 -11.75
CA ASP A 49 14.72 -9.60 -11.79
C ASP A 49 13.45 -10.11 -11.07
N ALA A 50 13.23 -11.44 -11.06
CA ALA A 50 11.97 -12.05 -10.61
C ALA A 50 11.55 -11.68 -9.17
N PRO A 51 12.41 -11.69 -8.14
CA PRO A 51 12.00 -11.35 -6.78
C PRO A 51 11.50 -9.90 -6.66
N THR A 52 12.21 -8.96 -7.29
CA THR A 52 11.84 -7.54 -7.30
C THR A 52 10.51 -7.33 -8.02
N TYR A 53 10.36 -7.94 -9.19
CA TYR A 53 9.14 -7.87 -10.00
C TYR A 53 7.91 -8.39 -9.24
N ASN A 54 8.03 -9.57 -8.63
CA ASN A 54 6.92 -10.22 -7.91
C ASN A 54 6.51 -9.44 -6.65
N PHE A 55 7.47 -8.85 -5.94
CA PHE A 55 7.15 -7.93 -4.85
C PHE A 55 6.43 -6.67 -5.36
N ALA A 56 6.93 -6.07 -6.44
CA ALA A 56 6.38 -4.84 -7.01
C ALA A 56 4.92 -5.01 -7.44
N GLN A 57 4.56 -6.15 -8.03
CA GLN A 57 3.16 -6.49 -8.36
C GLN A 57 2.24 -6.34 -7.16
N ILE A 58 2.60 -6.95 -6.03
CA ILE A 58 1.79 -6.92 -4.81
C ILE A 58 1.77 -5.52 -4.20
N ALA A 59 2.93 -4.84 -4.24
CA ALA A 59 3.08 -3.50 -3.71
C ALA A 59 2.19 -2.47 -4.44
N VAL A 60 2.02 -2.60 -5.77
CA VAL A 60 1.10 -1.74 -6.55
C VAL A 60 -0.33 -1.83 -6.01
N PHE A 61 -0.85 -3.03 -5.78
CA PHE A 61 -2.20 -3.22 -5.22
C PHE A 61 -2.33 -2.61 -3.83
N PHE A 62 -1.33 -2.80 -2.99
CA PHE A 62 -1.34 -2.22 -1.66
C PHE A 62 -1.28 -0.69 -1.70
N CYS A 63 -0.49 -0.08 -2.58
CA CYS A 63 -0.47 1.37 -2.76
C CYS A 63 -1.83 1.92 -3.21
N ALA A 64 -2.50 1.24 -4.14
CA ALA A 64 -3.86 1.59 -4.56
C ALA A 64 -4.86 1.51 -3.38
N LEU A 65 -4.74 0.48 -2.54
CA LEU A 65 -5.54 0.36 -1.32
C LEU A 65 -5.27 1.53 -0.36
N THR A 66 -4.01 1.91 -0.13
CA THR A 66 -3.65 3.03 0.73
C THR A 66 -4.23 4.36 0.21
N ILE A 67 -4.20 4.58 -1.10
CA ILE A 67 -4.83 5.76 -1.73
C ILE A 67 -6.34 5.76 -1.48
N PHE A 68 -7.01 4.63 -1.71
CA PHE A 68 -8.46 4.50 -1.47
C PHE A 68 -8.84 4.76 -0.01
N VAL A 69 -8.10 4.15 0.93
CA VAL A 69 -8.28 4.36 2.37
C VAL A 69 -8.05 5.82 2.74
N GLY A 70 -7.02 6.45 2.16
CA GLY A 70 -6.75 7.87 2.34
C GLY A 70 -7.91 8.75 1.87
N TYR A 71 -8.42 8.51 0.66
CA TYR A 71 -9.57 9.26 0.10
C TYR A 71 -10.81 9.17 1.00
N LYS A 72 -11.15 7.97 1.47
CA LYS A 72 -12.26 7.80 2.43
C LYS A 72 -12.00 8.49 3.76
N THR A 73 -10.75 8.49 4.22
CA THR A 73 -10.36 9.15 5.48
C THR A 73 -10.49 10.68 5.39
N GLN A 74 -10.28 11.28 4.21
CA GLN A 74 -10.34 12.73 4.03
C GLN A 74 -11.71 13.34 4.40
N VAL A 75 -12.80 12.58 4.28
CA VAL A 75 -14.17 13.02 4.59
C VAL A 75 -14.31 13.52 6.04
N LYS A 76 -13.59 12.90 6.98
CA LYS A 76 -13.62 13.27 8.41
C LYS A 76 -12.28 13.76 8.95
N LEU A 77 -11.19 13.20 8.44
CA LEU A 77 -9.82 13.44 8.89
C LEU A 77 -8.96 13.89 7.69
N PRO A 78 -9.15 15.12 7.19
CA PRO A 78 -8.53 15.59 5.94
C PRO A 78 -7.00 15.48 5.95
N LEU A 79 -6.34 15.87 7.05
CA LEU A 79 -4.88 15.79 7.15
C LEU A 79 -4.35 14.35 7.05
N ILE A 80 -4.94 13.41 7.81
CA ILE A 80 -4.53 12.01 7.80
C ILE A 80 -4.82 11.38 6.43
N GLY A 81 -5.97 11.70 5.85
CA GLY A 81 -6.35 11.23 4.53
C GLY A 81 -5.41 11.74 3.44
N VAL A 82 -5.00 13.02 3.46
CA VAL A 82 -4.00 13.57 2.53
C VAL A 82 -2.64 12.90 2.71
N CYS A 83 -2.19 12.66 3.95
CA CYS A 83 -0.94 11.94 4.19
C CYS A 83 -0.99 10.51 3.62
N LEU A 84 -2.08 9.78 3.81
CA LEU A 84 -2.26 8.43 3.26
C LEU A 84 -2.27 8.45 1.72
N VAL A 85 -3.01 9.37 1.10
CA VAL A 85 -3.08 9.52 -0.36
C VAL A 85 -1.70 9.87 -0.93
N GLY A 86 -1.04 10.89 -0.37
CA GLY A 86 0.28 11.33 -0.83
C GLY A 86 1.33 10.24 -0.69
N ASN A 87 1.37 9.56 0.45
CA ASN A 87 2.28 8.44 0.69
C ASN A 87 2.02 7.29 -0.30
N GLY A 88 0.75 6.95 -0.53
CA GLY A 88 0.35 5.92 -1.48
C GLY A 88 0.75 6.25 -2.93
N PHE A 89 0.62 7.50 -3.37
CA PHE A 89 1.05 7.90 -4.72
C PHE A 89 2.57 7.86 -4.91
N VAL A 90 3.35 8.31 -3.92
CA VAL A 90 4.82 8.26 -3.98
C VAL A 90 5.31 6.82 -4.11
N PHE A 91 4.79 5.92 -3.28
CA PHE A 91 5.18 4.51 -3.29
C PHE A 91 4.55 3.72 -4.44
N LEU A 92 3.42 4.15 -4.99
CA LEU A 92 2.92 3.63 -6.26
C LEU A 92 3.90 3.93 -7.40
N GLY A 93 4.42 5.15 -7.47
CA GLY A 93 5.47 5.51 -8.43
C GLY A 93 6.71 4.63 -8.29
N LEU A 94 7.17 4.43 -7.05
CA LEU A 94 8.30 3.53 -6.77
C LEU A 94 8.00 2.08 -7.18
N ALA A 95 6.81 1.55 -6.84
CA ALA A 95 6.41 0.20 -7.22
C ALA A 95 6.36 0.01 -8.73
N LEU A 96 5.86 1.01 -9.47
CA LEU A 96 5.81 0.96 -10.93
C LEU A 96 7.21 0.97 -11.55
N ILE A 97 8.16 1.72 -10.97
CA ILE A 97 9.57 1.67 -11.40
C ILE A 97 10.14 0.28 -11.16
N LEU A 98 9.94 -0.31 -9.98
CA LEU A 98 10.40 -1.68 -9.67
C LEU A 98 9.74 -2.74 -10.56
N PHE A 99 8.49 -2.51 -10.97
CA PHE A 99 7.75 -3.42 -11.84
C PHE A 99 8.21 -3.36 -13.30
N LEU A 100 8.44 -2.15 -13.83
CA LEU A 100 8.84 -1.93 -15.22
C LEU A 100 10.35 -2.11 -15.44
N LEU A 101 11.14 -1.78 -14.42
CA LEU A 101 12.61 -1.68 -14.49
C LEU A 101 13.28 -2.34 -13.25
N PRO A 102 12.96 -3.61 -12.92
CA PRO A 102 13.49 -4.31 -11.73
C PRO A 102 15.01 -4.42 -11.70
N ARG A 103 15.64 -4.27 -12.86
CA ARG A 103 17.08 -4.43 -13.07
C ARG A 103 17.91 -3.25 -12.57
N TYR A 104 17.36 -2.04 -12.63
CA TYR A 104 18.07 -0.80 -12.27
C TYR A 104 17.86 -0.40 -10.81
N TRP A 105 16.73 -0.82 -10.24
CA TRP A 105 16.43 -0.71 -8.82
C TRP A 105 15.87 -2.03 -8.35
N ASN A 106 16.64 -2.70 -7.50
CA ASN A 106 16.25 -3.98 -6.94
C ASN A 106 15.55 -3.78 -5.59
N LEU A 107 14.92 -4.85 -5.11
CA LEU A 107 14.27 -4.84 -3.79
C LEU A 107 15.28 -4.64 -2.64
N TYR A 108 16.52 -5.11 -2.79
CA TYR A 108 17.54 -5.01 -1.75
C TYR A 108 17.85 -3.56 -1.38
N ASP A 109 18.05 -2.69 -2.37
CA ASP A 109 18.36 -1.28 -2.18
C ASP A 109 17.14 -0.48 -1.71
N THR A 110 15.94 -0.92 -2.10
CA THR A 110 14.71 -0.16 -1.85
C THR A 110 13.93 -0.63 -0.63
N PHE A 111 14.28 -1.77 -0.04
CA PHE A 111 13.54 -2.40 1.07
C PHE A 111 13.37 -1.46 2.27
N TRP A 112 14.39 -0.66 2.60
CA TRP A 112 14.30 0.30 3.70
C TRP A 112 13.23 1.37 3.49
N TYR A 113 13.06 1.87 2.26
CA TYR A 113 11.97 2.80 1.94
C TYR A 113 10.61 2.13 2.14
N TRP A 114 10.48 0.86 1.74
CA TRP A 114 9.26 0.08 1.96
C TRP A 114 8.97 -0.13 3.46
N CYS A 115 9.98 -0.35 4.29
CA CYS A 115 9.81 -0.42 5.75
C CYS A 115 9.26 0.90 6.32
N PHE A 116 9.83 2.05 5.93
CA PHE A 116 9.32 3.35 6.37
C PHE A 116 7.90 3.61 5.90
N TYR A 117 7.60 3.27 4.64
CA TYR A 117 6.26 3.36 4.07
C TYR A 117 5.22 2.56 4.86
N ILE A 118 5.53 1.30 5.15
CA ILE A 118 4.65 0.40 5.89
C ILE A 118 4.45 0.91 7.31
N LEU A 119 5.52 1.33 7.98
CA LEU A 119 5.44 1.88 9.34
C LEU A 119 4.57 3.15 9.37
N ALA A 120 4.77 4.07 8.42
CA ALA A 120 3.97 5.28 8.30
C ALA A 120 2.48 4.93 8.11
N ASN A 121 2.17 3.98 7.23
CA ASN A 121 0.80 3.52 6.99
C ASN A 121 0.17 2.88 8.23
N VAL A 122 0.92 2.06 8.98
CA VAL A 122 0.46 1.47 10.25
C VAL A 122 0.12 2.57 11.26
N VAL A 123 1.02 3.55 11.45
CA VAL A 123 0.80 4.67 12.37
C VAL A 123 -0.40 5.53 11.95
N LEU A 124 -0.47 5.93 10.68
CA LEU A 124 -1.58 6.74 10.17
C LEU A 124 -2.92 6.01 10.27
N THR A 125 -2.94 4.69 10.04
CA THR A 125 -4.15 3.86 10.15
C THR A 125 -4.60 3.72 11.60
N MET A 126 -3.67 3.51 12.54
CA MET A 126 -4.02 3.48 13.98
C MET A 126 -4.60 4.82 14.45
N LEU A 127 -4.01 5.94 13.99
CA LEU A 127 -4.54 7.27 14.26
C LEU A 127 -5.94 7.47 13.65
N ALA A 128 -6.16 6.98 12.42
CA ALA A 128 -7.48 7.00 11.78
C ALA A 128 -8.49 6.21 12.60
N ILE A 129 -8.21 4.96 12.99
CA ILE A 129 -9.09 4.13 13.82
C ILE A 129 -9.47 4.86 15.13
N SER A 130 -8.49 5.43 15.82
CA SER A 130 -8.72 6.10 17.12
C SER A 130 -9.56 7.38 17.01
N LYS A 131 -9.43 8.13 15.91
CA LYS A 131 -10.00 9.47 15.76
C LYS A 131 -11.24 9.53 14.86
N TYR A 132 -11.45 8.57 13.97
CA TYR A 132 -12.45 8.68 12.90
C TYR A 132 -13.89 8.68 13.43
N GLU A 133 -14.18 7.92 14.49
CA GLU A 133 -15.51 7.90 15.10
C GLU A 133 -15.83 9.17 15.89
N LYS A 134 -14.80 9.76 16.50
CA LYS A 134 -14.90 10.99 17.29
C LYS A 134 -14.93 12.25 16.41
N ALA A 135 -14.55 12.14 15.15
CA ALA A 135 -14.46 13.25 14.23
C ALA A 135 -15.83 13.59 13.62
N VAL A 136 -16.17 14.87 13.70
CA VAL A 136 -17.31 15.47 13.00
C VAL A 136 -16.99 15.53 11.50
N LEU A 137 -18.00 15.29 10.67
CA LEU A 137 -17.88 15.40 9.22
C LEU A 137 -17.47 16.84 8.86
N LYS A 138 -16.34 17.01 8.15
CA LYS A 138 -15.82 18.35 7.77
C LYS A 138 -16.09 18.71 6.31
N ALA A 139 -16.32 17.72 5.44
CA ALA A 139 -16.66 17.94 4.04
C ALA A 139 -18.09 17.43 3.76
N PRO A 140 -18.96 18.19 3.08
CA PRO A 140 -20.25 17.68 2.66
C PRO A 140 -20.05 16.47 1.74
N ILE A 141 -20.72 15.37 2.06
CA ILE A 141 -20.84 14.24 1.14
C ILE A 141 -21.74 14.75 0.02
N TYR A 142 -21.24 14.85 -1.21
CA TYR A 142 -22.16 14.83 -2.35
C TYR A 142 -22.87 13.48 -2.25
N GLU A 143 -24.15 13.51 -1.85
CA GLU A 143 -25.02 12.33 -1.92
C GLU A 143 -24.91 11.80 -3.35
N ASP A 144 -24.32 10.62 -3.50
CA ASP A 144 -24.36 9.86 -4.75
C ASP A 144 -25.83 9.45 -4.98
N THR A 145 -26.64 10.38 -5.48
CA THR A 145 -28.06 10.20 -5.81
C THR A 145 -28.29 9.08 -6.82
N ILE A 146 -27.25 8.60 -7.51
CA ILE A 146 -27.36 7.54 -8.53
C ILE A 146 -27.58 6.15 -7.90
N LEU A 147 -27.07 5.88 -6.69
CA LEU A 147 -27.23 4.58 -6.03
C LEU A 147 -28.49 4.50 -5.15
N ASP A 148 -28.97 5.62 -4.61
CA ASP A 148 -30.19 5.66 -3.80
C ASP A 148 -31.49 5.61 -4.63
N ASP A 149 -31.42 5.90 -5.93
CA ASP A 149 -32.55 5.78 -6.85
C ASP A 149 -32.78 4.35 -7.37
N LEU A 150 -31.80 3.45 -7.21
CA LEU A 150 -31.93 2.03 -7.58
C LEU A 150 -32.67 1.20 -6.52
N ASP A 151 -32.68 1.64 -5.26
CA ASP A 151 -33.46 1.01 -4.16
C ASP A 151 -34.94 1.43 -4.18
N LYS A 152 -35.34 2.30 -5.12
CA LYS A 152 -36.73 2.79 -5.30
C LYS A 152 -37.42 2.29 -6.57
N LEU A 153 -36.78 1.37 -7.31
CA LEU A 153 -37.30 0.75 -8.53
C LEU A 153 -37.49 -0.76 -8.32
#